data_AF-A0A9P0PF71-F1
#
_entry.id   AF-A0A9P0PF71-F1
#
_cell.length_a   1.000
_cell.length_b   1.000
_cell.length_c   1.000
_cell.angle_alpha   90.00
_cell.angle_beta   90.00
_cell.angle_gamma   90.00
#
_symmetry.space_group_name_H-M   'P 1'
#
loop_
_entity.id
_entity.type
_entity.pdbx_description
1 polymer ?
#
loop_
_entity_poly.entity_id
_entity_poly.type
_entity_poly.pdbx_seq_one_letter_code
_entity_poly.pdbx_strand_id
1 'polypeptide(L)'
;MAFFKVDRVTLYSFCSIRLQGLNNTDETKKMQPEKVANQPGKTKVDSKGEQIKHKQTKGTDLDQKVQMDLKLLDDLPFQPVPIHSAPDEVNGMLRSIEGCPNYRKLYDQLANETFFKNVSERYKEFYGLVSNLTAWQVDDLHYFAQLQSIFYVYKEANPSYLPDWHLLVDPDDLEYLAALHYSRISFNPELAKLSTGIFFSELLQHFDQVISPNDYNRKLYLIFGHEENLAAILNSMGVFEYRVPKFASAIIWELYEAEGRNYVQVSYRESDDYTKNLTLAGCDTRCDYDWFRNKLEPILMAQRDRKNACDIKED
;
A
#
# COMPACT_ATOMS: atom_id res chain seq x y z
N MET A 1 23.63 22.74 -27.23
CA MET A 1 23.84 21.72 -26.20
C MET A 1 22.62 20.81 -26.25
N ALA A 2 22.83 19.56 -26.63
CA ALA A 2 21.79 18.66 -27.13
C ALA A 2 20.85 18.16 -26.02
N PHE A 3 19.57 18.05 -26.39
CA PHE A 3 18.49 17.51 -25.57
C PHE A 3 18.71 16.01 -25.31
N PHE A 4 18.61 15.57 -24.06
CA PHE A 4 18.40 14.16 -23.74
C PHE A 4 16.94 13.95 -23.32
N LYS A 5 16.27 13.12 -24.10
CA LYS A 5 14.89 12.66 -23.91
C LYS A 5 14.91 11.58 -22.81
N VAL A 6 14.39 11.91 -21.62
CA VAL A 6 14.18 10.94 -20.55
C VAL A 6 12.85 10.25 -20.82
N ASP A 7 12.88 9.11 -21.49
CA ASP A 7 11.70 8.29 -21.71
C ASP A 7 11.58 7.25 -20.59
N ARG A 8 10.62 7.50 -19.68
CA ARG A 8 9.93 6.57 -18.75
C ARG A 8 10.61 6.35 -17.38
N VAL A 9 9.95 6.90 -16.36
CA VAL A 9 10.26 6.75 -14.93
C VAL A 9 8.95 6.39 -14.23
N THR A 10 8.89 5.24 -13.53
CA THR A 10 7.81 4.93 -12.60
C THR A 10 8.27 5.22 -11.19
N LEU A 11 8.11 6.46 -10.74
CA LEU A 11 8.36 6.84 -9.35
C LEU A 11 7.20 6.36 -8.48
N TYR A 12 7.50 5.87 -7.29
CA TYR A 12 6.54 5.68 -6.21
C TYR A 12 6.99 6.63 -5.10
N SER A 13 6.07 7.32 -4.45
CA SER A 13 6.36 8.26 -3.36
C SER A 13 5.11 8.40 -2.52
N PHE A 14 5.23 8.39 -1.19
CA PHE A 14 4.17 8.93 -0.35
C PHE A 14 4.23 10.45 -0.36
N CYS A 15 3.05 11.04 -0.29
CA CYS A 15 2.85 12.43 0.05
C CYS A 15 2.62 12.50 1.57
N SER A 16 3.59 13.02 2.33
CA SER A 16 3.29 13.57 3.64
C SER A 16 2.85 15.01 3.42
N ILE A 17 1.54 15.25 3.32
CA ILE A 17 1.02 16.61 3.40
C ILE A 17 1.16 17.04 4.87
N ARG A 18 2.27 17.72 5.17
CA ARG A 18 2.45 18.42 6.44
C ARG A 18 1.63 19.72 6.40
N LEU A 19 0.34 19.63 6.70
CA LEU A 19 -0.43 20.81 7.10
C LEU A 19 -0.11 21.10 8.57
N GLN A 20 0.97 21.84 8.80
CA GLN A 20 1.17 22.49 10.09
C GLN A 20 0.24 23.69 10.18
N GLY A 21 -0.68 23.59 11.14
CA GLY A 21 -1.50 24.70 11.62
C GLY A 21 -2.97 24.49 11.32
N LEU A 22 -3.73 24.06 12.32
CA LEU A 22 -4.93 24.76 12.77
C LEU A 22 -5.24 24.30 14.19
N ASN A 23 -5.30 25.28 15.09
CA ASN A 23 -5.59 25.13 16.51
C ASN A 23 -6.98 24.53 16.76
N ASN A 24 -7.06 23.81 17.88
CA ASN A 24 -8.26 23.36 18.61
C ASN A 24 -9.53 24.21 18.39
N THR A 25 -10.66 23.55 18.16
CA THR A 25 -11.85 23.64 19.02
C THR A 25 -12.78 22.46 18.77
N ASP A 26 -13.35 21.94 19.87
CA ASP A 26 -14.40 20.93 19.96
C ASP A 26 -15.53 21.09 18.94
N GLU A 27 -15.94 19.99 18.30
CA GLU A 27 -17.35 19.53 18.35
C GLU A 27 -17.50 18.16 17.66
N THR A 28 -17.63 17.13 18.48
CA THR A 28 -18.17 15.82 18.06
C THR A 28 -19.69 15.85 18.15
N LYS A 29 -20.41 15.69 17.04
CA LYS A 29 -21.80 15.21 17.05
C LYS A 29 -22.21 14.53 15.73
N LYS A 30 -22.31 13.20 15.83
CA LYS A 30 -23.19 12.24 15.14
C LYS A 30 -23.86 12.67 13.81
N MET A 31 -23.55 11.97 12.72
CA MET A 31 -24.49 11.75 11.60
C MET A 31 -24.48 10.27 11.20
N GLN A 32 -25.66 9.64 11.25
CA GLN A 32 -25.95 8.35 10.62
C GLN A 32 -26.36 8.56 9.16
N PRO A 33 -26.12 7.60 8.25
CA PRO A 33 -26.50 7.75 6.84
C PRO A 33 -27.94 7.29 6.58
N GLU A 34 -28.77 8.18 6.01
CA GLU A 34 -30.04 7.84 5.38
C GLU A 34 -29.82 7.19 3.99
N LYS A 35 -30.52 6.09 3.73
CA LYS A 35 -30.57 5.40 2.44
C LYS A 35 -31.61 6.05 1.55
N VAL A 36 -31.22 6.50 0.35
CA VAL A 36 -32.15 6.87 -0.72
C VAL A 36 -32.12 5.78 -1.80
N ALA A 37 -33.23 5.06 -1.96
CA ALA A 37 -33.46 4.10 -3.02
C ALA A 37 -34.26 4.75 -4.16
N ASN A 38 -33.74 4.69 -5.39
CA ASN A 38 -34.45 5.11 -6.60
C ASN A 38 -35.18 3.90 -7.23
N GLN A 39 -36.48 4.02 -7.45
CA GLN A 39 -37.24 3.16 -8.38
C GLN A 39 -37.77 4.02 -9.56
N PRO A 40 -37.84 3.49 -10.80
CA PRO A 40 -38.30 4.27 -11.96
C PRO A 40 -39.83 4.36 -12.02
N GLY A 41 -40.34 5.59 -12.08
CA GLY A 41 -41.78 5.89 -12.21
C GLY A 41 -42.33 5.65 -13.61
N LYS A 42 -43.47 4.93 -13.66
CA LYS A 42 -44.34 4.80 -14.83
C LYS A 42 -45.11 6.11 -15.06
N THR A 43 -45.20 6.52 -16.31
CA THR A 43 -46.00 7.65 -16.82
C THR A 43 -47.49 7.43 -16.59
N LYS A 44 -48.17 8.39 -15.95
CA LYS A 44 -49.61 8.58 -16.07
C LYS A 44 -49.87 10.04 -16.46
N VAL A 45 -50.50 10.20 -17.62
CA VAL A 45 -51.12 11.45 -18.06
C VAL A 45 -52.51 11.48 -17.46
N ASP A 46 -52.88 12.60 -16.84
CA ASP A 46 -54.29 12.88 -16.57
C ASP A 46 -54.68 14.27 -17.05
N SER A 47 -55.98 14.36 -17.28
CA SER A 47 -56.69 15.17 -18.24
C SER A 47 -57.12 16.50 -17.64
N LYS A 48 -56.38 17.56 -17.97
CA LYS A 48 -56.83 18.97 -18.02
C LYS A 48 -55.68 19.79 -18.59
N GLY A 49 -55.84 20.28 -19.81
CA GLY A 49 -54.84 21.06 -20.50
C GLY A 49 -54.58 22.38 -19.78
N GLU A 50 -53.47 22.46 -19.07
CA GLU A 50 -52.89 23.70 -18.57
C GLU A 50 -51.36 23.57 -18.60
N GLN A 51 -50.68 24.48 -19.28
CA GLN A 51 -49.22 24.48 -19.39
C GLN A 51 -48.59 24.81 -18.03
N ILE A 52 -48.01 23.83 -17.35
CA ILE A 52 -47.10 24.09 -16.23
C ILE A 52 -45.75 24.50 -16.83
N LYS A 53 -45.47 25.82 -16.79
CA LYS A 53 -44.11 26.34 -17.00
C LYS A 53 -43.18 25.67 -15.98
N HIS A 54 -42.25 24.83 -16.44
CA HIS A 54 -41.12 24.44 -15.62
C HIS A 54 -40.30 25.69 -15.30
N LYS A 55 -40.51 26.21 -14.08
CA LYS A 55 -39.62 27.19 -13.47
C LYS A 55 -38.27 26.49 -13.32
N GLN A 56 -37.30 26.85 -14.14
CA GLN A 56 -35.89 26.55 -13.88
C GLN A 56 -35.55 27.17 -12.53
N THR A 57 -35.56 26.39 -11.47
CA THR A 57 -34.86 26.73 -10.24
C THR A 57 -33.38 26.65 -10.56
N LYS A 58 -32.76 27.82 -10.77
CA LYS A 58 -31.32 28.01 -10.65
C LYS A 58 -30.89 27.36 -9.34
N GLY A 59 -30.12 26.27 -9.42
CA GLY A 59 -29.47 25.67 -8.27
C GLY A 59 -28.38 26.62 -7.78
N THR A 60 -28.75 27.53 -6.88
CA THR A 60 -27.81 28.30 -6.07
C THR A 60 -28.03 27.88 -4.63
N ASP A 61 -27.29 26.88 -4.20
CA ASP A 61 -26.65 26.85 -2.88
C ASP A 61 -25.72 25.63 -2.87
N LEU A 62 -24.50 25.84 -3.37
CA LEU A 62 -23.39 25.06 -2.83
C LEU A 62 -23.29 25.46 -1.37
N ASP A 63 -23.41 24.46 -0.48
CA ASP A 63 -23.28 24.60 0.96
C ASP A 63 -22.14 25.56 1.31
N GLN A 64 -22.39 26.49 2.23
CA GLN A 64 -21.45 27.55 2.59
C GLN A 64 -20.07 26.98 2.98
N LYS A 65 -20.05 25.75 3.50
CA LYS A 65 -18.83 24.98 3.77
C LYS A 65 -18.04 24.65 2.50
N VAL A 66 -18.71 24.17 1.45
CA VAL A 66 -18.09 23.85 0.16
C VAL A 66 -17.58 25.13 -0.53
N GLN A 67 -18.30 26.25 -0.41
CA GLN A 67 -17.79 27.53 -0.95
C GLN A 67 -16.55 28.04 -0.19
N MET A 68 -16.47 27.80 1.12
CA MET A 68 -15.32 28.17 1.94
C MET A 68 -14.11 27.27 1.65
N ASP A 69 -14.33 25.96 1.46
CA ASP A 69 -13.30 24.99 1.07
C ASP A 69 -12.78 25.26 -0.35
N LEU A 70 -13.64 25.70 -1.28
CA LEU A 70 -13.21 26.11 -2.63
C LEU A 70 -12.41 27.41 -2.61
N LYS A 71 -12.77 28.37 -1.75
CA LYS A 71 -11.98 29.60 -1.55
C LYS A 71 -10.57 29.35 -1.01
N LEU A 72 -10.39 28.30 -0.20
CA LEU A 72 -9.06 27.88 0.26
C LEU A 72 -8.17 27.39 -0.89
N LEU A 73 -8.75 27.00 -2.02
CA LEU A 73 -8.04 26.49 -3.20
C LEU A 73 -7.77 27.56 -4.26
N ASP A 74 -8.47 28.70 -4.23
CA ASP A 74 -8.47 29.72 -5.29
C ASP A 74 -7.08 30.34 -5.57
N ASP A 75 -6.16 30.33 -4.60
CA ASP A 75 -4.80 30.86 -4.72
C ASP A 75 -3.68 29.80 -4.59
N LEU A 76 -4.03 28.52 -4.42
CA LEU A 76 -3.06 27.45 -4.45
C LEU A 76 -2.71 27.14 -5.91
N PRO A 77 -1.42 27.02 -6.30
CA PRO A 77 -1.03 26.49 -7.61
C PRO A 77 -1.30 24.98 -7.64
N PHE A 78 -2.57 24.63 -7.59
CA PHE A 78 -3.10 23.29 -7.43
C PHE A 78 -3.84 22.87 -8.69
N GLN A 79 -3.49 21.68 -9.18
CA GLN A 79 -4.24 21.01 -10.21
C GLN A 79 -4.82 19.72 -9.60
N PRO A 80 -6.14 19.51 -9.64
CA PRO A 80 -6.70 18.26 -9.14
C PRO A 80 -6.21 17.10 -10.00
N VAL A 81 -5.59 16.11 -9.34
CA VAL A 81 -5.22 14.83 -9.95
C VAL A 81 -6.15 13.77 -9.35
N PRO A 82 -6.91 13.02 -10.16
CA PRO A 82 -7.81 12.00 -9.63
C PRO A 82 -7.02 10.89 -8.94
N ILE A 83 -7.42 10.57 -7.71
CA ILE A 83 -6.90 9.42 -6.96
C ILE A 83 -7.98 8.35 -6.98
N HIS A 84 -7.65 7.19 -7.51
CA HIS A 84 -8.54 6.04 -7.55
C HIS A 84 -8.32 5.18 -6.31
N SER A 85 -9.40 4.83 -5.62
CA SER A 85 -9.39 3.92 -4.48
C SER A 85 -10.41 2.81 -4.69
N ALA A 86 -10.14 1.65 -4.11
CA ALA A 86 -11.05 0.52 -4.04
C ALA A 86 -11.34 0.19 -2.57
N PRO A 87 -12.57 -0.21 -2.20
CA PRO A 87 -12.84 -0.77 -0.88
C PRO A 87 -11.96 -1.99 -0.60
N ASP A 88 -11.61 -2.21 0.67
CA ASP A 88 -10.70 -3.28 1.11
C ASP A 88 -11.14 -4.67 0.63
N GLU A 89 -12.45 -4.93 0.60
CA GLU A 89 -12.99 -6.24 0.23
C GLU A 89 -12.68 -6.60 -1.23
N VAL A 90 -12.56 -5.60 -2.10
CA VAL A 90 -12.28 -5.77 -3.54
C VAL A 90 -10.88 -5.32 -3.93
N ASN A 91 -10.14 -4.66 -3.03
CA ASN A 91 -8.76 -4.22 -3.23
C ASN A 91 -7.77 -5.39 -3.12
N GLY A 92 -7.82 -6.30 -4.08
CA GLY A 92 -6.90 -7.44 -4.12
C GLY A 92 -5.45 -7.06 -4.46
N MET A 93 -5.17 -5.82 -4.88
CA MET A 93 -3.80 -5.40 -5.21
C MET A 93 -2.97 -5.11 -3.96
N LEU A 94 -3.56 -4.46 -2.96
CA LEU A 94 -2.86 -4.05 -1.73
C LEU A 94 -3.42 -4.69 -0.45
N ARG A 95 -4.64 -5.24 -0.50
CA ARG A 95 -5.35 -5.84 0.63
C ARG A 95 -5.78 -7.28 0.29
N SER A 96 -4.96 -8.01 -0.48
CA SER A 96 -5.32 -9.33 -1.01
C SER A 96 -5.63 -10.38 0.07
N ILE A 97 -4.97 -10.24 1.22
CA ILE A 97 -5.06 -11.14 2.38
C ILE A 97 -6.34 -10.94 3.20
N GLU A 98 -6.97 -9.78 3.07
CA GLU A 98 -8.20 -9.47 3.81
C GLU A 98 -9.33 -10.38 3.36
N GLY A 99 -10.02 -10.98 4.32
CA GLY A 99 -11.09 -11.94 4.04
C GLY A 99 -10.62 -13.20 3.29
N CYS A 100 -9.35 -13.60 3.42
CA CYS A 100 -8.80 -14.80 2.76
C CYS A 100 -8.55 -15.95 3.78
N PRO A 101 -9.53 -16.86 4.00
CA PRO A 101 -9.40 -18.00 4.91
C PRO A 101 -8.16 -18.87 4.67
N ASN A 102 -7.86 -19.19 3.41
CA ASN A 102 -6.71 -20.02 3.07
C ASN A 102 -5.38 -19.34 3.47
N TYR A 103 -5.22 -18.05 3.19
CA TYR A 103 -4.05 -17.28 3.62
C TYR A 103 -3.90 -17.31 5.14
N ARG A 104 -4.98 -17.06 5.89
CA ARG A 104 -4.95 -17.08 7.35
C ARG A 104 -4.47 -18.44 7.89
N LYS A 105 -4.99 -19.53 7.34
CA LYS A 105 -4.57 -20.89 7.70
C LYS A 105 -3.07 -21.09 7.48
N LEU A 106 -2.54 -20.70 6.32
CA LEU A 106 -1.11 -20.83 6.01
C LEU A 106 -0.24 -19.93 6.89
N TYR A 107 -0.70 -18.72 7.17
CA TYR A 107 -0.01 -17.77 8.04
C TYR A 107 0.07 -18.29 9.48
N ASP A 108 -1.04 -18.81 10.02
CA ASP A 108 -1.08 -19.39 11.38
C ASP A 108 -0.14 -20.61 11.51
N GLN A 109 0.07 -21.35 10.42
CA GLN A 109 1.01 -22.48 10.39
C GLN A 109 2.47 -22.06 10.49
N LEU A 110 2.83 -20.81 10.17
CA LEU A 110 4.21 -20.31 10.31
C LEU A 110 4.72 -20.42 11.74
N ALA A 111 3.87 -20.28 12.75
CA ALA A 111 4.27 -20.44 14.16
C ALA A 111 4.86 -21.85 14.45
N ASN A 112 4.52 -22.84 13.63
CA ASN A 112 5.01 -24.21 13.77
C ASN A 112 6.33 -24.48 13.03
N GLU A 113 6.74 -23.60 12.12
CA GLU A 113 8.00 -23.72 11.37
C GLU A 113 9.20 -23.66 12.31
N THR A 114 10.21 -24.49 12.03
CA THR A 114 11.44 -24.56 12.83
C THR A 114 12.12 -23.19 12.93
N PHE A 115 12.08 -22.40 11.86
CA PHE A 115 12.64 -21.06 11.84
C PHE A 115 12.02 -20.15 12.92
N PHE A 116 10.69 -20.04 12.97
CA PHE A 116 10.02 -19.16 13.92
C PHE A 116 10.14 -19.67 15.36
N LYS A 117 10.12 -20.98 15.58
CA LYS A 117 10.43 -21.57 16.90
C LYS A 117 11.83 -21.19 17.40
N ASN A 118 12.83 -21.25 16.50
CA ASN A 118 14.20 -20.87 16.84
C ASN A 118 14.33 -19.36 17.11
N VAL A 119 13.60 -18.52 16.38
CA VAL A 119 13.54 -17.07 16.65
C VAL A 119 12.96 -16.82 18.04
N SER A 120 11.81 -17.43 18.37
CA SER A 120 11.19 -17.27 19.70
C SER A 120 12.10 -17.72 20.84
N GLU A 121 12.82 -18.83 20.68
CA GLU A 121 13.78 -19.29 21.70
C GLU A 121 15.00 -18.36 21.79
N ARG A 122 15.56 -17.93 20.65
CA ARG A 122 16.71 -17.03 20.61
C ARG A 122 16.43 -15.68 21.27
N TYR A 123 15.25 -15.12 21.05
CA TYR A 123 14.87 -13.79 21.56
C TYR A 123 14.02 -13.86 22.83
N LYS A 124 13.92 -15.02 23.48
CA LYS A 124 13.06 -15.24 24.65
C LYS A 124 13.29 -14.22 25.77
N GLU A 125 14.54 -13.86 26.04
CA GLU A 125 14.87 -12.83 27.03
C GLU A 125 14.37 -11.44 26.60
N PHE A 126 14.47 -11.12 25.31
CA PHE A 126 13.97 -9.86 24.76
C PHE A 126 12.44 -9.76 24.81
N TYR A 127 11.72 -10.86 24.53
CA TYR A 127 10.26 -10.95 24.76
C TYR A 127 9.90 -10.66 26.22
N GLY A 128 10.65 -11.23 27.17
CA GLY A 128 10.46 -11.00 28.61
C GLY A 128 10.77 -9.55 29.01
N LEU A 129 11.84 -8.98 28.49
CA LEU A 129 12.21 -7.57 28.71
C LEU A 129 11.11 -6.63 28.24
N VAL A 130 10.67 -6.77 26.99
CA VAL A 130 9.63 -5.90 26.42
C VAL A 130 8.32 -6.08 27.19
N SER A 131 7.91 -7.32 27.52
CA SER A 131 6.72 -7.57 28.34
C SER A 131 6.77 -6.83 29.69
N ASN A 132 7.91 -6.84 30.36
CA ASN A 132 8.09 -6.17 31.64
C ASN A 132 8.05 -4.63 31.51
N LEU A 133 8.61 -4.07 30.43
CA LEU A 133 8.66 -2.63 30.20
C LEU A 133 7.30 -2.05 29.73
N THR A 134 6.56 -2.78 28.91
CA THR A 134 5.28 -2.32 28.33
C THR A 134 4.05 -2.79 29.09
N ALA A 135 4.21 -3.78 29.99
CA ALA A 135 3.13 -4.54 30.61
C ALA A 135 2.24 -5.33 29.60
N TRP A 136 2.69 -5.50 28.36
CA TRP A 136 2.02 -6.34 27.37
C TRP A 136 2.33 -7.82 27.60
N GLN A 137 1.44 -8.69 27.13
CA GLN A 137 1.73 -10.12 27.01
C GLN A 137 2.42 -10.36 25.67
N VAL A 138 3.73 -10.09 25.60
CA VAL A 138 4.50 -10.23 24.36
C VAL A 138 4.75 -11.72 24.08
N ASP A 139 3.94 -12.30 23.19
CA ASP A 139 4.03 -13.71 22.78
C ASP A 139 4.17 -13.92 21.27
N ASP A 140 4.11 -12.84 20.48
CA ASP A 140 4.19 -12.87 19.01
C ASP A 140 4.94 -11.65 18.45
N LEU A 141 5.47 -11.79 17.23
CA LEU A 141 6.28 -10.75 16.59
C LEU A 141 5.52 -9.43 16.34
N HIS A 142 4.18 -9.45 16.29
CA HIS A 142 3.39 -8.24 16.05
C HIS A 142 3.60 -7.17 17.14
N TYR A 143 3.90 -7.56 18.37
CA TYR A 143 4.18 -6.59 19.45
C TYR A 143 5.46 -5.80 19.21
N PHE A 144 6.49 -6.41 18.61
CA PHE A 144 7.71 -5.68 18.25
C PHE A 144 7.45 -4.69 17.12
N ALA A 145 6.63 -5.06 16.13
CA ALA A 145 6.21 -4.13 15.08
C ALA A 145 5.41 -2.95 15.65
N GLN A 146 4.50 -3.20 16.60
CA GLN A 146 3.77 -2.13 17.29
C GLN A 146 4.72 -1.22 18.08
N LEU A 147 5.62 -1.79 18.88
CA LEU A 147 6.57 -1.01 19.67
C LEU A 147 7.52 -0.20 18.80
N GLN A 148 8.03 -0.82 17.72
CA GLN A 148 8.89 -0.16 16.73
C GLN A 148 8.15 1.02 16.09
N SER A 149 6.90 0.83 15.67
CA SER A 149 6.07 1.89 15.08
C SER A 149 5.86 3.05 16.06
N ILE A 150 5.54 2.76 17.33
CA ILE A 150 5.40 3.79 18.37
C ILE A 150 6.70 4.57 18.56
N PHE A 151 7.83 3.87 18.69
CA PHE A 151 9.12 4.51 18.87
C PHE A 151 9.50 5.36 17.66
N TYR A 152 9.26 4.85 16.46
CA TYR A 152 9.54 5.55 15.21
C TYR A 152 8.71 6.83 15.09
N VAL A 153 7.40 6.76 15.32
CA VAL A 153 6.50 7.93 15.29
C VAL A 153 6.96 9.00 16.27
N TYR A 154 7.28 8.64 17.52
CA TYR A 154 7.74 9.63 18.49
C TYR A 154 9.11 10.19 18.14
N LYS A 155 10.03 9.38 17.62
CA LYS A 155 11.35 9.87 17.18
C LYS A 155 11.23 10.91 16.06
N GLU A 156 10.33 10.70 15.11
CA GLU A 156 10.09 11.62 13.99
C GLU A 156 9.29 12.86 14.40
N ALA A 157 8.31 12.71 15.31
CA ALA A 157 7.46 13.81 15.74
C ALA A 157 8.11 14.69 16.81
N ASN A 158 8.51 14.09 17.92
CA ASN A 158 9.23 14.72 19.03
C ASN A 158 9.84 13.63 19.95
N PRO A 159 11.18 13.45 19.94
CA PRO A 159 11.86 12.44 20.76
C PRO A 159 11.61 12.56 22.27
N SER A 160 11.18 13.73 22.79
CA SER A 160 10.87 13.90 24.21
C SER A 160 9.64 13.11 24.67
N TYR A 161 8.85 12.54 23.76
CA TYR A 161 7.73 11.66 24.09
C TYR A 161 8.15 10.20 24.30
N LEU A 162 9.40 9.85 23.97
CA LEU A 162 9.93 8.52 24.26
C LEU A 162 10.16 8.39 25.78
N PRO A 163 9.70 7.29 26.40
CA PRO A 163 9.97 7.06 27.82
C PRO A 163 11.45 6.75 28.03
N ASP A 164 12.02 7.10 29.19
CA ASP A 164 13.45 6.90 29.48
C ASP A 164 13.90 5.43 29.27
N TRP A 165 13.02 4.47 29.55
CA TRP A 165 13.31 3.05 29.38
C TRP A 165 13.45 2.61 27.92
N HIS A 166 13.10 3.42 26.92
CA HIS A 166 13.32 3.07 25.51
C HIS A 166 14.79 2.76 25.21
N LEU A 167 15.72 3.38 25.96
CA LEU A 167 17.16 3.15 25.87
C LEU A 167 17.59 1.74 26.34
N LEU A 168 16.72 1.02 27.06
CA LEU A 168 16.94 -0.36 27.48
C LEU A 168 16.56 -1.36 26.39
N VAL A 169 15.81 -0.92 25.36
CA VAL A 169 15.40 -1.76 24.25
C VAL A 169 16.45 -1.64 23.15
N ASP A 170 17.09 -2.77 22.81
CA ASP A 170 18.04 -2.80 21.70
C ASP A 170 17.31 -2.43 20.38
N PRO A 171 17.75 -1.37 19.68
CA PRO A 171 17.07 -0.89 18.50
C PRO A 171 17.23 -1.83 17.30
N ASP A 172 18.33 -2.56 17.19
CA ASP A 172 18.58 -3.47 16.07
C ASP A 172 17.74 -4.75 16.21
N ASP A 173 17.63 -5.28 17.43
CA ASP A 173 16.76 -6.42 17.72
C ASP A 173 15.28 -6.05 17.54
N LEU A 174 14.86 -4.87 18.01
CA LEU A 174 13.50 -4.38 17.81
C LEU A 174 13.17 -4.22 16.33
N GLU A 175 14.06 -3.58 15.56
CA GLU A 175 13.92 -3.37 14.12
C GLU A 175 13.85 -4.69 13.36
N TYR A 176 14.75 -5.63 13.67
CA TYR A 176 14.78 -6.94 13.03
C TYR A 176 13.52 -7.75 13.31
N LEU A 177 13.05 -7.82 14.57
CA LEU A 177 11.84 -8.58 14.92
C LEU A 177 10.57 -7.93 14.34
N ALA A 178 10.50 -6.61 14.29
CA ALA A 178 9.44 -5.88 13.60
C ALA A 178 9.45 -6.16 12.10
N ALA A 179 10.60 -6.07 11.44
CA ALA A 179 10.71 -6.38 10.01
C ALA A 179 10.41 -7.85 9.72
N LEU A 180 10.80 -8.75 10.62
CA LEU A 180 10.47 -10.17 10.51
C LEU A 180 8.96 -10.40 10.60
N HIS A 181 8.23 -9.67 11.45
CA HIS A 181 6.76 -9.72 11.45
C HIS A 181 6.19 -9.40 10.08
N TYR A 182 6.63 -8.31 9.45
CA TYR A 182 6.14 -7.92 8.12
C TYR A 182 6.54 -8.93 7.03
N SER A 183 7.73 -9.53 7.12
CA SER A 183 8.17 -10.58 6.19
C SER A 183 7.28 -11.83 6.23
N ARG A 184 6.58 -12.09 7.37
CA ARG A 184 5.64 -13.22 7.48
C ARG A 184 4.56 -13.17 6.41
N ILE A 185 4.19 -11.98 5.95
CA ILE A 185 3.13 -11.78 4.96
C ILE A 185 3.40 -12.53 3.66
N SER A 186 4.65 -12.60 3.26
CA SER A 186 5.07 -13.26 2.01
C SER A 186 6.24 -14.23 2.22
N PHE A 187 6.32 -14.83 3.41
CA PHE A 187 7.50 -15.59 3.88
C PHE A 187 7.93 -16.73 2.94
N ASN A 188 6.95 -17.44 2.38
CA ASN A 188 7.16 -18.54 1.46
C ASN A 188 6.36 -18.33 0.15
N PRO A 189 6.60 -19.12 -0.91
CA PRO A 189 5.92 -18.93 -2.20
C PRO A 189 4.39 -19.00 -2.13
N GLU A 190 3.81 -19.81 -1.25
CA GLU A 190 2.35 -19.92 -1.11
C GLU A 190 1.75 -18.64 -0.51
N LEU A 191 2.35 -18.13 0.56
CA LEU A 191 1.97 -16.87 1.17
C LEU A 191 2.23 -15.69 0.23
N ALA A 192 3.37 -15.66 -0.47
CA ALA A 192 3.70 -14.64 -1.45
C ALA A 192 2.67 -14.60 -2.58
N LYS A 193 2.24 -15.76 -3.08
CA LYS A 193 1.20 -15.87 -4.10
C LYS A 193 -0.13 -15.26 -3.67
N LEU A 194 -0.56 -15.53 -2.43
CA LEU A 194 -1.81 -15.00 -1.89
C LEU A 194 -1.71 -13.51 -1.48
N SER A 195 -0.54 -13.05 -1.04
CA SER A 195 -0.34 -11.67 -0.52
C SER A 195 0.07 -10.64 -1.57
N THR A 196 0.91 -11.02 -2.55
CA THR A 196 1.49 -10.09 -3.53
C THR A 196 1.29 -10.55 -4.98
N GLY A 197 0.76 -11.75 -5.21
CA GLY A 197 0.63 -12.32 -6.55
C GLY A 197 -0.23 -11.49 -7.50
N ILE A 198 -1.30 -10.87 -6.99
CA ILE A 198 -2.13 -9.93 -7.75
C ILE A 198 -1.34 -8.68 -8.11
N PHE A 199 -0.63 -8.08 -7.14
CA PHE A 199 0.21 -6.92 -7.40
C PHE A 199 1.21 -7.16 -8.53
N PHE A 200 1.97 -8.27 -8.47
CA PHE A 200 2.93 -8.60 -9.53
C PHE A 200 2.27 -8.93 -10.86
N SER A 201 1.10 -9.56 -10.84
CA SER A 201 0.36 -9.86 -12.08
C SER A 201 -0.10 -8.59 -12.79
N GLU A 202 -0.61 -7.61 -12.03
CA GLU A 202 -1.01 -6.30 -12.55
C GLU A 202 0.20 -5.47 -12.99
N LEU A 203 1.32 -5.52 -12.26
CA LEU A 203 2.58 -4.86 -12.65
C LEU A 203 3.10 -5.39 -14.00
N LEU A 204 3.17 -6.71 -14.15
CA LEU A 204 3.64 -7.34 -15.39
C LEU A 204 2.66 -7.09 -16.54
N GLN A 205 1.35 -7.15 -16.28
CA GLN A 205 0.34 -6.80 -17.28
C GLN A 205 0.50 -5.35 -17.74
N HIS A 206 0.81 -4.42 -16.84
CA HIS A 206 1.09 -3.03 -17.19
C HIS A 206 2.32 -2.92 -18.11
N PHE A 207 3.40 -3.64 -17.80
CA PHE A 207 4.58 -3.67 -18.68
C PHE A 207 4.28 -4.30 -20.04
N ASP A 208 3.54 -5.41 -20.09
CA ASP A 208 3.11 -6.04 -21.34
C ASP A 208 2.31 -5.08 -22.24
N GLN A 209 1.43 -4.27 -21.63
CA GLN A 209 0.65 -3.24 -22.33
C GLN A 209 1.52 -2.11 -22.88
N VAL A 210 2.57 -1.72 -22.17
CA VAL A 210 3.52 -0.67 -22.56
C VAL A 210 4.48 -1.14 -23.66
N ILE A 211 4.84 -2.43 -23.67
CA ILE A 211 5.70 -3.06 -24.68
C ILE A 211 4.92 -3.30 -25.98
N SER A 212 3.66 -3.69 -25.87
CA SER A 212 2.81 -3.97 -27.02
C SER A 212 2.54 -2.69 -27.84
N PRO A 213 2.48 -2.77 -29.19
CA PRO A 213 2.23 -1.63 -30.07
C PRO A 213 0.76 -1.16 -30.06
N ASN A 214 0.27 -0.81 -28.87
CA ASN A 214 -1.08 -0.30 -28.63
C ASN A 214 -1.04 1.19 -28.29
N ASP A 215 -2.20 1.87 -28.31
CA ASP A 215 -2.36 3.28 -27.88
C ASP A 215 -2.18 3.51 -26.37
N TYR A 216 -1.51 2.58 -25.66
CA TYR A 216 -1.30 2.68 -24.23
C TYR A 216 -0.20 3.70 -23.92
N ASN A 217 -0.60 4.87 -23.42
CA ASN A 217 0.28 6.04 -23.27
C ASN A 217 0.58 6.42 -21.82
N ARG A 218 0.26 5.56 -20.84
CA ARG A 218 0.56 5.85 -19.42
C ARG A 218 2.08 5.72 -19.19
N LYS A 219 2.70 6.82 -18.75
CA LYS A 219 4.15 6.88 -18.47
C LYS A 219 4.50 6.71 -17.00
N LEU A 220 3.53 6.92 -16.11
CA LEU A 220 3.69 6.88 -14.66
C LEU A 220 2.45 6.25 -14.05
N TYR A 221 2.67 5.36 -13.10
CA TYR A 221 1.63 4.73 -12.30
C TYR A 221 2.01 4.81 -10.83
N LEU A 222 1.20 5.50 -10.03
CA LEU A 222 1.43 5.70 -8.60
C LEU A 222 0.50 4.79 -7.81
N ILE A 223 1.08 3.93 -6.97
CA ILE A 223 0.33 3.09 -6.04
C ILE A 223 0.76 3.48 -4.62
N PHE A 224 -0.24 3.81 -3.80
CA PHE A 224 -0.04 4.15 -2.39
C PHE A 224 -0.50 2.97 -1.53
N GLY A 225 0.39 2.46 -0.68
CA GLY A 225 0.10 1.32 0.21
C GLY A 225 0.56 1.61 1.64
N HIS A 226 0.98 0.58 2.34
CA HIS A 226 1.53 0.63 3.69
C HIS A 226 2.93 0.01 3.72
N GLU A 227 3.66 0.20 4.82
CA GLU A 227 4.97 -0.40 5.05
C GLU A 227 4.93 -1.92 4.93
N GLU A 228 3.82 -2.55 5.33
CA GLU A 228 3.60 -3.99 5.16
C GLU A 228 3.55 -4.41 3.68
N ASN A 229 3.00 -3.56 2.79
CA ASN A 229 2.99 -3.84 1.35
C ASN A 229 4.40 -3.78 0.78
N LEU A 230 5.18 -2.75 1.14
CA LEU A 230 6.55 -2.61 0.68
C LEU A 230 7.41 -3.79 1.17
N ALA A 231 7.30 -4.15 2.45
CA ALA A 231 8.01 -5.29 3.02
C ALA A 231 7.63 -6.60 2.32
N ALA A 232 6.32 -6.85 2.12
CA ALA A 232 5.85 -8.05 1.45
C ALA A 232 6.35 -8.15 0.00
N ILE A 233 6.29 -7.04 -0.75
CA ILE A 233 6.73 -6.97 -2.15
C ILE A 233 8.25 -7.16 -2.26
N LEU A 234 9.05 -6.48 -1.42
CA LEU A 234 10.50 -6.67 -1.37
C LEU A 234 10.86 -8.11 -1.03
N ASN A 235 10.13 -8.71 -0.08
CA ASN A 235 10.39 -10.06 0.39
C ASN A 235 10.02 -11.10 -0.67
N SER A 236 8.93 -10.89 -1.41
CA SER A 236 8.55 -11.72 -2.56
C SER A 236 9.55 -11.64 -3.73
N MET A 237 10.25 -10.52 -3.90
CA MET A 237 11.37 -10.41 -4.86
C MET A 237 12.69 -10.98 -4.30
N GLY A 238 12.73 -11.39 -3.04
CA GLY A 238 13.95 -11.90 -2.38
C GLY A 238 15.00 -10.83 -2.10
N VAL A 239 14.61 -9.56 -2.02
CA VAL A 239 15.51 -8.40 -1.82
C VAL A 239 15.18 -7.60 -0.56
N PHE A 240 14.36 -8.17 0.33
CA PHE A 240 14.05 -7.55 1.62
C PHE A 240 15.21 -7.74 2.59
N GLU A 241 15.69 -6.63 3.16
CA GLU A 241 16.84 -6.61 4.07
C GLU A 241 16.43 -6.72 5.55
N TYR A 242 15.19 -7.13 5.83
CA TYR A 242 14.65 -7.21 7.19
C TYR A 242 14.82 -5.91 7.97
N ARG A 243 14.44 -4.81 7.33
CA ARG A 243 14.25 -3.48 7.95
C ARG A 243 12.86 -2.96 7.64
N VAL A 244 12.23 -2.30 8.61
CA VAL A 244 10.89 -1.74 8.46
C VAL A 244 10.94 -0.60 7.44
N PRO A 245 10.12 -0.62 6.38
CA PRO A 245 10.07 0.48 5.43
C PRO A 245 9.73 1.81 6.10
N LYS A 246 10.55 2.83 5.87
CA LYS A 246 10.41 4.16 6.48
C LYS A 246 9.26 4.97 5.87
N PHE A 247 8.85 6.04 6.55
CA PHE A 247 7.92 7.00 5.97
C PHE A 247 8.44 7.55 4.64
N ALA A 248 7.54 7.66 3.67
CA ALA A 248 7.85 8.09 2.31
C ALA A 248 8.88 7.25 1.55
N SER A 249 9.22 6.06 2.06
CA SER A 249 9.96 5.08 1.27
C SER A 249 9.11 4.53 0.12
N ALA A 250 9.79 4.02 -0.90
CA ALA A 250 9.16 3.62 -2.15
C ALA A 250 10.00 2.61 -2.94
N ILE A 251 9.33 1.69 -3.61
CA ILE A 251 9.95 0.81 -4.62
C ILE A 251 9.60 1.38 -5.99
N ILE A 252 10.59 1.54 -6.85
CA ILE A 252 10.50 2.18 -8.16
C ILE A 252 10.84 1.13 -9.21
N TRP A 253 9.93 0.88 -10.16
CA TRP A 253 10.18 -0.03 -11.28
C TRP A 253 10.21 0.72 -12.61
N GLU A 254 11.37 0.73 -13.26
CA GLU A 254 11.56 1.43 -14.53
C GLU A 254 11.69 0.40 -15.66
N LEU A 255 10.86 0.56 -16.69
CA LEU A 255 10.88 -0.27 -17.90
C LEU A 255 11.63 0.47 -19.01
N TYR A 256 12.72 -0.14 -19.49
CA TYR A 256 13.58 0.37 -20.55
C TYR A 256 13.49 -0.49 -21.80
N GLU A 257 13.68 0.14 -22.96
CA GLU A 257 13.88 -0.54 -24.23
C GLU A 257 15.29 -0.23 -24.76
N ALA A 258 16.05 -1.26 -25.13
CA ALA A 258 17.32 -1.12 -25.82
C ALA A 258 17.49 -2.22 -26.85
N GLU A 259 17.84 -1.86 -28.08
CA GLU A 259 18.12 -2.80 -29.17
C GLU A 259 16.97 -3.81 -29.42
N GLY A 260 15.71 -3.38 -29.26
CA GLY A 260 14.53 -4.22 -29.43
C GLY A 260 14.27 -5.21 -28.29
N ARG A 261 14.95 -5.05 -27.15
CA ARG A 261 14.76 -5.85 -25.93
C ARG A 261 14.31 -4.95 -24.78
N ASN A 262 13.57 -5.52 -23.84
CA ASN A 262 13.01 -4.80 -22.71
C ASN A 262 13.73 -5.20 -21.41
N TYR A 263 13.93 -4.22 -20.54
CA TYR A 263 14.62 -4.39 -19.27
C TYR A 263 13.86 -3.70 -18.14
N VAL A 264 13.87 -4.30 -16.96
CA VAL A 264 13.32 -3.74 -15.73
C VAL A 264 14.46 -3.40 -14.79
N GLN A 265 14.51 -2.15 -14.33
CA GLN A 265 15.34 -1.75 -13.20
C GLN A 265 14.43 -1.54 -12.00
N VAL A 266 14.82 -2.08 -10.86
CA VAL A 266 14.11 -1.87 -9.59
C VAL A 266 15.00 -1.05 -8.67
N SER A 267 14.44 -0.01 -8.06
CA SER A 267 15.13 0.80 -7.06
C SER A 267 14.30 0.91 -5.79
N TYR A 268 14.95 1.06 -4.64
CA TYR A 268 14.30 1.35 -3.37
C TYR A 268 14.79 2.69 -2.85
N ARG A 269 13.88 3.66 -2.79
CA ARG A 269 14.08 4.92 -2.09
C ARG A 269 13.70 4.72 -0.64
N GLU A 270 14.67 4.83 0.26
CA GLU A 270 14.44 4.67 1.69
C GLU A 270 14.16 6.03 2.36
N SER A 271 14.74 7.11 1.83
CA SER A 271 14.58 8.49 2.30
C SER A 271 14.88 9.47 1.17
N ASP A 272 14.76 10.78 1.43
CA ASP A 272 15.02 11.83 0.43
C ASP A 272 16.44 11.76 -0.15
N ASP A 273 17.43 11.43 0.68
CA ASP A 273 18.84 11.40 0.29
C ASP A 273 19.38 10.01 -0.03
N TYR A 274 18.55 8.96 0.09
CA TYR A 274 18.99 7.59 -0.09
C TYR A 274 18.04 6.77 -0.98
N THR A 275 18.55 6.45 -2.16
CA THR A 275 17.94 5.52 -3.13
C THR A 275 19.00 4.54 -3.59
N LYS A 276 18.66 3.25 -3.63
CA LYS A 276 19.55 2.19 -4.10
C LYS A 276 18.89 1.35 -5.17
N ASN A 277 19.68 0.83 -6.09
CA ASN A 277 19.21 -0.16 -7.05
C ASN A 277 19.10 -1.53 -6.37
N LEU A 278 18.02 -2.24 -6.65
CA LEU A 278 17.77 -3.60 -6.20
C LEU A 278 18.12 -4.57 -7.32
N THR A 279 18.82 -5.65 -6.98
CA THR A 279 19.22 -6.67 -7.95
C THR A 279 18.66 -8.02 -7.50
N LEU A 280 17.77 -8.59 -8.31
CA LEU A 280 17.21 -9.91 -8.05
C LEU A 280 18.29 -10.98 -8.27
N ALA A 281 18.28 -12.03 -7.44
CA ALA A 281 19.30 -13.07 -7.49
C ALA A 281 19.37 -13.75 -8.88
N GLY A 282 20.50 -13.59 -9.56
CA GLY A 282 20.74 -14.11 -10.91
C GLY A 282 20.37 -13.16 -12.05
N CYS A 283 20.10 -11.89 -11.77
CA CYS A 283 19.95 -10.84 -12.77
C CYS A 283 20.98 -9.71 -12.59
N ASP A 284 21.12 -8.88 -13.61
CA ASP A 284 21.82 -7.60 -13.53
C ASP A 284 20.88 -6.49 -13.04
N THR A 285 21.43 -5.31 -12.73
CA THR A 285 20.64 -4.12 -12.32
C THR A 285 19.57 -3.73 -13.35
N ARG A 286 19.88 -3.86 -14.64
CA ARG A 286 18.88 -3.79 -15.72
C ARG A 286 18.52 -5.20 -16.12
N CYS A 287 17.52 -5.74 -15.44
CA CYS A 287 17.13 -7.11 -15.58
C CYS A 287 16.35 -7.33 -16.87
N ASP A 288 16.69 -8.35 -17.66
CA ASP A 288 15.91 -8.72 -18.85
C ASP A 288 14.45 -8.99 -18.44
N TYR A 289 13.50 -8.39 -19.16
CA TYR A 289 12.09 -8.42 -18.78
C TYR A 289 11.51 -9.84 -18.77
N ASP A 290 11.87 -10.68 -19.76
CA ASP A 290 11.38 -12.05 -19.82
C ASP A 290 11.95 -12.87 -18.65
N TRP A 291 13.22 -12.67 -18.31
CA TRP A 291 13.81 -13.27 -17.12
C TRP A 291 13.11 -12.81 -15.83
N PHE A 292 12.86 -11.50 -15.68
CA PHE A 292 12.18 -10.92 -14.52
C PHE A 292 10.79 -11.51 -14.34
N ARG A 293 10.02 -11.59 -15.43
CA ARG A 293 8.70 -12.23 -15.47
C ARG A 293 8.77 -13.69 -15.05
N ASN A 294 9.72 -14.45 -15.59
CA ASN A 294 9.89 -15.88 -15.28
C ASN A 294 10.27 -16.12 -13.81
N LYS A 295 11.01 -15.20 -13.16
CA LYS A 295 11.29 -15.32 -11.73
C LYS A 295 10.07 -15.12 -10.84
N LEU A 296 9.15 -14.26 -11.25
CA LEU A 296 7.93 -13.97 -10.49
C LEU A 296 6.80 -14.96 -10.79
N GLU A 297 6.89 -15.72 -11.89
CA GLU A 297 5.87 -16.68 -12.34
C GLU A 297 5.30 -17.59 -11.24
N PRO A 298 6.11 -18.17 -10.31
CA PRO A 298 5.59 -19.05 -9.27
C PRO A 298 4.62 -18.37 -8.28
N ILE A 299 4.72 -17.05 -8.12
CA ILE A 299 3.90 -16.28 -7.17
C ILE A 299 2.77 -15.51 -7.85
N LEU A 300 2.62 -15.57 -9.17
CA LEU A 300 1.56 -14.83 -9.85
C LEU A 300 0.17 -15.41 -9.53
N MET A 301 -0.80 -14.50 -9.40
CA MET A 301 -2.21 -14.82 -9.18
C MET A 301 -3.07 -13.71 -9.78
N ALA A 302 -3.96 -14.03 -10.71
CA ALA A 302 -4.88 -13.04 -11.25
C ALA A 302 -5.99 -12.70 -10.25
N GLN A 303 -6.48 -11.46 -10.27
CA GLN A 303 -7.55 -10.98 -9.38
C GLN A 303 -8.81 -11.88 -9.42
N ARG A 304 -9.17 -12.37 -10.61
CA ARG A 304 -10.33 -13.26 -10.82
C ARG A 304 -10.21 -14.59 -10.05
N ASP A 305 -8.99 -15.05 -9.79
CA ASP A 305 -8.71 -16.33 -9.17
C ASP A 305 -8.65 -16.22 -7.63
N ARG A 306 -8.67 -14.99 -7.08
CA ARG A 306 -8.58 -14.72 -5.63
C ARG A 306 -9.64 -15.47 -4.84
N LYS A 307 -10.90 -15.45 -5.27
CA LYS A 307 -12.01 -16.10 -4.55
C LYS A 307 -11.74 -17.59 -4.35
N ASN A 308 -11.33 -18.26 -5.43
CA ASN A 308 -11.00 -19.68 -5.42
C ASN A 308 -9.75 -19.95 -4.59
N ALA A 309 -8.68 -19.16 -4.79
CA ALA A 309 -7.43 -19.32 -4.04
C ALA A 309 -7.59 -19.09 -2.53
N CYS A 310 -8.59 -18.29 -2.13
CA CYS A 310 -8.89 -17.97 -0.74
C CYS A 310 -9.96 -18.87 -0.10
N ASP A 311 -10.51 -19.84 -0.82
CA ASP A 311 -11.64 -20.67 -0.37
C ASP A 311 -12.88 -19.84 0.08
N ILE A 312 -13.13 -18.71 -0.59
CA ILE A 312 -14.30 -17.86 -0.32
C ILE A 312 -15.53 -18.51 -0.96
N LYS A 313 -16.51 -18.91 -0.15
CA LYS A 313 -17.77 -19.49 -0.63
C LYS A 313 -18.57 -18.44 -1.42
N GLU A 314 -19.20 -18.87 -2.50
CA GLU A 314 -20.21 -18.06 -3.20
C GLU A 314 -21.52 -18.11 -2.40
N ASP A 315 -22.05 -16.94 -2.04
CA ASP A 315 -23.36 -16.78 -1.42
C ASP A 315 -24.51 -16.82 -2.44
#